data_AF-A0A0D8XZ16-F1
#
_entry.id   AF-A0A0D8XZ16-F1
#
_cell.length_a   1.000
_cell.length_b   1.000
_cell.length_c   1.000
_cell.angle_alpha   90.00
_cell.angle_beta   90.00
_cell.angle_gamma   90.00
#
_symmetry.space_group_name_H-M   'P 1'
#
loop_
_entity.id
_entity.type
_entity.pdbx_description
1 polymer ?
#
loop_
_entity_poly.entity_id
_entity_poly.type
_entity_poly.pdbx_seq_one_letter_code
_entity_poly.pdbx_strand_id
1 'polypeptide(L)'
;MSRISSMAYKRLQSSMSDESKPRSQSNSRLFDKLYLKGNSFNKAFEHTASYDEAISGYMRRQFAGNGERSIPLRYGTNPHQKADAELFVVEEQMPIKVLNGSPGYINILDALNGWQLVKELMDATGLPAAASFKHVSPAGAAVGLPLNDSEAQSCMVSDLPLDNRRPSLAAAYARARG
;
A
#
# COMPACT_ATOMS: atom_id res chain seq x y z
N MET A 1 29.56 -10.23 -2.02
CA MET A 1 30.13 -10.71 -3.30
C MET A 1 29.14 -10.59 -4.46
N SER A 2 27.94 -11.19 -4.40
CA SER A 2 26.94 -11.22 -5.50
C SER A 2 26.59 -9.84 -6.13
N ARG A 3 26.26 -8.81 -5.34
CA ARG A 3 25.92 -7.46 -5.84
C ARG A 3 27.09 -6.79 -6.59
N ILE A 4 28.29 -6.83 -5.99
CA ILE A 4 29.50 -6.21 -6.57
C ILE A 4 29.90 -6.91 -7.86
N SER A 5 29.91 -8.24 -7.87
CA SER A 5 30.22 -9.05 -9.07
C SER A 5 29.23 -8.79 -10.20
N SER A 6 27.95 -8.60 -9.86
CA SER A 6 26.93 -8.24 -10.84
C SER A 6 27.17 -6.83 -11.38
N MET A 7 27.30 -5.79 -10.55
CA MET A 7 27.59 -4.42 -11.03
C MET A 7 28.82 -4.35 -11.95
N ALA A 8 29.88 -5.11 -11.63
CA ALA A 8 31.07 -5.21 -12.46
C ALA A 8 30.80 -5.85 -13.84
N TYR A 9 29.91 -6.84 -13.92
CA TYR A 9 29.53 -7.50 -15.18
C TYR A 9 28.83 -6.54 -16.17
N LYS A 10 27.90 -5.70 -15.70
CA LYS A 10 27.21 -4.71 -16.55
C LYS A 10 28.20 -3.69 -17.14
N ARG A 11 29.19 -3.26 -16.32
CA ARG A 11 30.28 -2.37 -16.76
C ARG A 11 31.18 -3.02 -17.80
N LEU A 12 31.43 -4.33 -17.68
CA LEU A 12 32.20 -5.09 -18.67
C LEU A 12 31.46 -5.20 -19.99
N GLN A 13 30.14 -5.50 -20.01
CA GLN A 13 29.35 -5.53 -21.24
C GLN A 13 29.32 -4.18 -21.98
N SER A 14 29.19 -3.05 -21.26
CA SER A 14 29.24 -1.72 -21.87
C SER A 14 30.61 -1.38 -22.50
N SER A 15 31.69 -2.03 -22.04
CA SER A 15 33.02 -1.89 -22.63
C SER A 15 33.31 -2.87 -23.78
N MET A 16 32.43 -3.86 -24.01
CA MET A 16 32.60 -4.87 -25.05
C MET A 16 32.00 -4.47 -26.40
N SER A 17 31.43 -3.26 -26.52
CA SER A 17 30.99 -2.68 -27.79
C SER A 17 32.13 -1.99 -28.57
N ASP A 18 33.38 -2.10 -28.11
CA ASP A 18 34.55 -1.53 -28.77
C ASP A 18 35.48 -2.68 -29.24
N GLU A 19 35.41 -2.99 -30.53
CA GLU A 19 35.79 -4.28 -31.12
C GLU A 19 37.28 -4.36 -31.53
N SER A 20 38.22 -3.95 -30.65
CA SER A 20 39.62 -3.76 -31.11
C SER A 20 40.76 -4.21 -30.18
N LYS A 21 40.58 -5.14 -29.21
CA LYS A 21 41.73 -5.75 -28.49
C LYS A 21 41.63 -7.25 -28.20
N PRO A 22 42.70 -8.04 -28.47
CA PRO A 22 42.71 -9.49 -28.18
C PRO A 22 42.90 -9.74 -26.67
N ARG A 23 42.00 -10.51 -26.05
CA ARG A 23 42.08 -10.88 -24.62
C ARG A 23 42.62 -12.30 -24.42
N SER A 24 43.48 -12.45 -23.42
CA SER A 24 44.02 -13.73 -22.91
C SER A 24 42.90 -14.66 -22.43
N GLN A 25 42.90 -15.90 -22.91
CA GLN A 25 41.74 -16.82 -22.93
C GLN A 25 41.52 -17.69 -21.67
N SER A 26 42.32 -17.57 -20.60
CA SER A 26 42.31 -18.62 -19.56
C SER A 26 41.35 -18.38 -18.38
N ASN A 27 41.16 -17.14 -17.92
CA ASN A 27 40.27 -16.84 -16.78
C ASN A 27 38.86 -16.35 -17.18
N SER A 28 38.65 -16.03 -18.46
CA SER A 28 37.37 -15.49 -18.91
C SER A 28 36.32 -16.59 -19.07
N ARG A 29 36.68 -17.82 -19.45
CA ARG A 29 35.71 -18.88 -19.83
C ARG A 29 34.78 -19.36 -18.71
N LEU A 30 35.23 -19.36 -17.45
CA LEU A 30 34.40 -19.77 -16.30
C LEU A 30 33.41 -18.67 -15.90
N PHE A 31 33.87 -17.42 -15.86
CA PHE A 31 33.02 -16.25 -15.63
C PHE A 31 32.06 -16.03 -16.80
N ASP A 32 32.54 -16.16 -18.03
CA ASP A 32 31.72 -16.08 -19.23
C ASP A 32 30.67 -17.20 -19.27
N LYS A 33 30.99 -18.45 -18.89
CA LYS A 33 29.97 -19.53 -18.80
C LYS A 33 28.87 -19.27 -17.77
N LEU A 34 29.19 -18.65 -16.63
CA LEU A 34 28.22 -18.34 -15.57
C LEU A 34 27.33 -17.14 -15.91
N TYR A 35 27.81 -16.21 -16.74
CA TYR A 35 27.14 -14.95 -17.01
C TYR A 35 26.66 -14.74 -18.46
N LEU A 36 27.19 -15.47 -19.46
CA LEU A 36 26.72 -15.44 -20.87
C LEU A 36 25.31 -16.02 -21.06
N LYS A 37 24.76 -16.71 -20.05
CA LYS A 37 23.38 -17.21 -20.08
C LYS A 37 22.37 -16.10 -19.77
N GLY A 38 22.50 -14.94 -20.43
CA GLY A 38 21.53 -13.84 -20.67
C GLY A 38 20.78 -13.18 -19.49
N ASN A 39 20.68 -13.82 -18.33
CA ASN A 39 19.78 -13.48 -17.22
C ASN A 39 20.45 -13.62 -15.84
N SER A 40 21.73 -13.96 -15.78
CA SER A 40 22.43 -14.30 -14.52
C SER A 40 22.63 -13.08 -13.59
N PHE A 41 22.87 -11.90 -14.17
CA PHE A 41 23.02 -10.64 -13.41
C PHE A 41 21.71 -10.21 -12.74
N ASN A 42 20.58 -10.20 -13.47
CA ASN A 42 19.28 -9.79 -12.92
C ASN A 42 18.87 -10.73 -11.79
N LYS A 43 19.04 -12.04 -12.00
CA LYS A 43 18.79 -13.07 -10.99
C LYS A 43 19.61 -12.86 -9.72
N ALA A 44 20.86 -12.41 -9.83
CA ALA A 44 21.70 -12.13 -8.67
C ALA A 44 21.16 -10.94 -7.85
N PHE A 45 20.67 -9.89 -8.50
CA PHE A 45 20.01 -8.77 -7.81
C PHE A 45 18.68 -9.17 -7.19
N GLU A 46 17.81 -9.84 -7.95
CA GLU A 46 16.53 -10.37 -7.49
C GLU A 46 16.71 -11.27 -6.26
N HIS A 47 17.71 -12.17 -6.29
CA HIS A 47 18.01 -13.03 -5.16
C HIS A 47 18.40 -12.23 -3.92
N THR A 48 19.31 -11.25 -4.05
CA THR A 48 19.71 -10.44 -2.90
C THR A 48 18.59 -9.53 -2.39
N ALA A 49 17.70 -9.07 -3.27
CA ALA A 49 16.54 -8.27 -2.89
C ALA A 49 15.52 -9.12 -2.13
N SER A 50 15.18 -10.31 -2.64
CA SER A 50 14.30 -11.26 -1.97
C SER A 50 14.85 -11.72 -0.61
N TYR A 51 16.17 -11.92 -0.52
CA TYR A 51 16.84 -12.28 0.74
C TYR A 51 16.74 -11.15 1.78
N ASP A 52 17.06 -9.91 1.39
CA ASP A 52 16.96 -8.75 2.30
C ASP A 52 15.50 -8.48 2.69
N GLU A 53 14.53 -8.69 1.79
CA GLU A 53 13.09 -8.56 2.08
C GLU A 53 12.63 -9.61 3.09
N ALA A 54 13.06 -10.87 2.95
CA ALA A 54 12.71 -11.92 3.90
C ALA A 54 13.25 -11.63 5.31
N ILE A 55 14.50 -11.15 5.42
CA ILE A 55 15.09 -10.70 6.69
C ILE A 55 14.29 -9.53 7.25
N SER A 56 14.02 -8.52 6.41
CA SER A 56 13.31 -7.30 6.83
C SER A 56 11.90 -7.62 7.32
N GLY A 57 11.17 -8.48 6.62
CA GLY A 57 9.87 -8.97 7.02
C GLY A 57 9.90 -9.72 8.36
N TYR A 58 10.86 -10.64 8.54
CA TYR A 58 11.04 -11.35 9.82
C TYR A 58 11.32 -10.38 10.98
N MET A 59 12.29 -9.48 10.80
CA MET A 59 12.67 -8.50 11.82
C MET A 59 11.51 -7.59 12.19
N ARG A 60 10.74 -7.14 11.19
CA ARG A 60 9.57 -6.29 11.39
C ARG A 60 8.49 -6.98 12.22
N ARG A 61 8.15 -8.23 11.90
CA ARG A 61 7.14 -8.98 12.65
C ARG A 61 7.59 -9.29 14.08
N GLN A 62 8.87 -9.56 14.27
CA GLN A 62 9.42 -9.89 15.58
C GLN A 62 9.58 -8.68 16.50
N PHE A 63 9.97 -7.52 15.95
CA PHE A 63 10.42 -6.37 16.75
C PHE A 63 9.58 -5.10 16.56
N ALA A 64 8.72 -5.02 15.54
CA ALA A 64 8.01 -3.80 15.16
C ALA A 64 6.48 -3.99 14.98
N GLY A 65 5.91 -5.06 15.56
CA GLY A 65 4.48 -5.34 15.58
C GLY A 65 3.66 -4.53 16.60
N ASN A 66 4.26 -3.50 17.21
CA ASN A 66 3.63 -2.61 18.20
C ASN A 66 2.72 -1.54 17.56
N GLY A 67 2.56 -1.53 16.23
CA GLY A 67 1.77 -0.54 15.49
C GLY A 67 2.57 0.66 14.97
N GLU A 68 3.84 0.83 15.33
CA GLU A 68 4.64 1.98 14.87
C GLU A 68 5.15 1.83 13.43
N ARG A 69 5.44 0.59 13.03
CA ARG A 69 5.92 0.25 11.67
C ARG A 69 5.26 -0.97 11.06
N SER A 70 4.60 -1.80 11.87
CA SER A 70 3.75 -2.89 11.41
C SER A 70 2.50 -3.03 12.29
N ILE A 71 1.37 -3.29 11.64
CA ILE A 71 0.10 -3.63 12.26
C ILE A 71 -0.29 -5.03 11.78
N PRO A 72 -0.43 -6.01 12.69
CA PRO A 72 -0.94 -7.32 12.32
C PRO A 72 -2.43 -7.24 11.93
N LEU A 73 -2.79 -7.92 10.85
CA LEU A 73 -4.17 -8.00 10.37
C LEU A 73 -4.78 -9.35 10.75
N ARG A 74 -6.11 -9.38 10.90
CA ARG A 74 -6.82 -10.60 11.32
C ARG A 74 -6.67 -11.77 10.34
N TYR A 75 -6.68 -11.45 9.05
CA TYR A 75 -6.49 -12.35 7.90
C TYR A 75 -6.31 -11.50 6.63
N GLY A 76 -5.86 -12.13 5.55
CA GLY A 76 -5.75 -11.57 4.20
C GLY A 76 -7.13 -11.32 3.57
N THR A 77 -7.27 -11.56 2.26
CA THR A 77 -8.56 -11.36 1.60
C THR A 77 -9.65 -12.30 2.13
N ASN A 78 -9.27 -13.54 2.50
CA ASN A 78 -10.18 -14.56 3.00
C ASN A 78 -9.72 -15.14 4.35
N PRO A 79 -10.64 -15.66 5.19
CA PRO A 79 -10.30 -16.14 6.54
C PRO A 79 -9.24 -17.24 6.63
N HIS A 80 -9.03 -18.03 5.57
CA HIS A 80 -8.01 -19.08 5.52
C HIS A 80 -6.61 -18.52 5.24
N GLN A 81 -6.50 -17.30 4.70
CA GLN A 81 -5.24 -16.63 4.38
C GLN A 81 -4.71 -15.88 5.60
N LYS A 82 -4.38 -16.62 6.67
CA LYS A 82 -3.91 -16.02 7.94
C LYS A 82 -2.41 -15.78 7.98
N ALA A 83 -1.63 -16.53 7.18
CA ALA A 83 -0.18 -16.39 7.17
C ALA A 83 0.20 -14.98 6.70
N ASP A 84 1.01 -14.29 7.50
CA ASP A 84 1.70 -13.04 7.17
C ASP A 84 0.81 -11.87 6.71
N ALA A 85 -0.46 -11.84 7.14
CA ALA A 85 -1.33 -10.69 6.89
C ALA A 85 -0.93 -9.51 7.81
N GLU A 86 -0.21 -8.55 7.27
CA GLU A 86 0.22 -7.34 7.99
C GLU A 86 0.12 -6.09 7.09
N LEU A 87 -0.04 -4.93 7.72
CA LEU A 87 0.16 -3.63 7.10
C LEU A 87 1.48 -3.07 7.63
N PHE A 88 2.39 -2.64 6.76
CA PHE A 88 3.68 -2.09 7.17
C PHE A 88 4.16 -0.90 6.35
N VAL A 89 5.13 -0.19 6.91
CA VAL A 89 5.86 0.92 6.27
C VAL A 89 7.37 0.65 6.32
N VAL A 90 8.12 0.95 5.25
CA VAL A 90 9.55 0.58 5.14
C VAL A 90 10.47 1.61 5.80
N GLU A 91 10.21 2.90 5.63
CA GLU A 91 11.12 3.96 6.10
C GLU A 91 10.44 4.95 7.06
N GLU A 92 9.13 5.13 6.93
CA GLU A 92 8.36 6.12 7.68
C GLU A 92 7.75 5.57 8.97
N GLN A 93 7.06 6.44 9.70
CA GLN A 93 6.17 6.04 10.79
C GLN A 93 4.81 5.67 10.20
N MET A 94 4.16 4.66 10.79
CA MET A 94 2.82 4.24 10.39
C MET A 94 1.83 5.42 10.48
N PRO A 95 1.17 5.83 9.38
CA PRO A 95 0.23 6.96 9.40
C PRO A 95 -1.14 6.58 9.98
N ILE A 96 -1.36 5.30 10.28
CA ILE A 96 -2.61 4.75 10.79
C ILE A 96 -2.39 4.22 12.20
N LYS A 97 -3.26 4.59 13.14
CA LYS A 97 -3.28 4.04 14.50
C LYS A 97 -4.60 3.33 14.75
N VAL A 98 -4.52 2.06 15.16
CA VAL A 98 -5.71 1.31 15.60
C VAL A 98 -6.07 1.77 17.00
N LEU A 99 -7.21 2.44 17.14
CA LEU A 99 -7.71 2.90 18.44
C LEU A 99 -8.61 1.86 19.11
N ASN A 100 -9.31 1.03 18.32
CA ASN A 100 -10.20 0.00 18.83
C ASN A 100 -10.30 -1.17 17.82
N GLY A 101 -10.43 -2.39 18.35
CA GLY A 101 -10.60 -3.61 17.55
C GLY A 101 -9.32 -4.06 16.81
N SER A 102 -9.53 -4.88 15.78
CA SER A 102 -8.45 -5.43 14.94
C SER A 102 -8.92 -5.50 13.48
N PRO A 103 -8.31 -4.72 12.56
CA PRO A 103 -8.74 -4.64 11.16
C PRO A 103 -8.36 -5.89 10.37
N GLY A 104 -9.18 -6.23 9.38
CA GLY A 104 -8.84 -7.19 8.33
C GLY A 104 -8.26 -6.49 7.09
N TYR A 105 -7.70 -7.27 6.17
CA TYR A 105 -7.10 -6.76 4.93
C TYR A 105 -8.04 -5.87 4.11
N ILE A 106 -9.28 -6.32 3.90
CA ILE A 106 -10.27 -5.55 3.13
C ILE A 106 -10.64 -4.25 3.85
N ASN A 107 -10.66 -4.24 5.19
CA ASN A 107 -10.94 -3.01 5.94
C ASN A 107 -9.86 -1.94 5.72
N ILE A 108 -8.60 -2.34 5.62
CA ILE A 108 -7.50 -1.42 5.28
C ILE A 108 -7.67 -0.87 3.87
N LEU A 109 -8.01 -1.72 2.90
CA LEU A 109 -8.26 -1.27 1.52
C LEU A 109 -9.44 -0.29 1.44
N ASP A 110 -10.56 -0.58 2.11
CA ASP A 110 -11.71 0.32 2.17
C ASP A 110 -11.34 1.65 2.85
N ALA A 111 -10.59 1.60 3.96
CA ALA A 111 -10.19 2.79 4.70
C ALA A 111 -9.23 3.69 3.92
N LEU A 112 -8.21 3.12 3.25
CA LEU A 112 -7.24 3.88 2.45
C LEU A 112 -7.88 4.57 1.25
N ASN A 113 -8.82 3.89 0.57
CA ASN A 113 -9.55 4.50 -0.54
C ASN A 113 -10.57 5.53 -0.05
N GLY A 114 -11.31 5.21 1.02
CA GLY A 114 -12.29 6.12 1.61
C GLY A 114 -11.66 7.41 2.13
N TRP A 115 -10.50 7.32 2.77
CA TRP A 115 -9.76 8.48 3.27
C TRP A 115 -9.34 9.44 2.16
N GLN A 116 -8.76 8.92 1.07
CA GLN A 116 -8.35 9.76 -0.07
C GLN A 116 -9.55 10.46 -0.70
N LEU A 117 -10.65 9.73 -0.90
CA LEU A 117 -11.86 10.28 -1.48
C LEU A 117 -12.46 11.43 -0.66
N VAL A 118 -12.60 11.26 0.66
CA VAL A 118 -13.16 12.34 1.51
C VAL A 118 -12.19 13.52 1.65
N LYS A 119 -10.88 13.26 1.63
CA LYS A 119 -9.86 14.30 1.66
C LYS A 119 -9.94 15.17 0.41
N GLU A 120 -9.99 14.56 -0.78
CA GLU A 120 -10.12 15.28 -2.04
C GLU A 120 -11.44 16.06 -2.13
N LEU A 121 -12.56 15.48 -1.66
CA LEU A 121 -13.84 16.19 -1.58
C LEU A 121 -13.77 17.40 -0.66
N MET A 122 -13.14 17.27 0.50
CA MET A 122 -12.96 18.39 1.44
C MET A 122 -12.07 19.48 0.83
N ASP A 123 -10.94 19.11 0.22
CA ASP A 123 -10.02 20.05 -0.41
C ASP A 123 -10.67 20.80 -1.59
N ALA A 124 -11.50 20.11 -2.38
CA ALA A 124 -12.16 20.69 -3.56
C ALA A 124 -13.36 21.58 -3.21
N THR A 125 -14.08 21.30 -2.12
CA THR A 125 -15.36 21.96 -1.81
C THR A 125 -15.32 22.85 -0.58
N GLY A 126 -14.33 22.68 0.30
CA GLY A 126 -14.28 23.33 1.62
C GLY A 126 -15.40 22.88 2.57
N LEU A 127 -16.15 21.82 2.24
CA LEU A 127 -17.25 21.31 3.03
C LEU A 127 -16.87 20.01 3.76
N PRO A 128 -17.49 19.71 4.92
CA PRO A 128 -17.37 18.39 5.53
C PRO A 128 -17.80 17.31 4.54
N ALA A 129 -17.02 16.24 4.41
CA ALA A 129 -17.28 15.14 3.48
C ALA A 129 -17.27 13.78 4.19
N ALA A 130 -18.04 12.85 3.67
CA ALA A 130 -18.10 11.47 4.15
C ALA A 130 -18.27 10.49 3.00
N ALA A 131 -17.84 9.25 3.21
CA ALA A 131 -18.00 8.16 2.27
C ALA A 131 -18.35 6.86 2.98
N SER A 132 -19.16 6.04 2.34
CA SER A 132 -19.52 4.69 2.75
C SER A 132 -18.95 3.72 1.73
N PHE A 133 -18.07 2.82 2.17
CA PHE A 133 -17.37 1.88 1.29
C PHE A 133 -17.85 0.45 1.51
N LYS A 134 -17.88 -0.32 0.43
CA LYS A 134 -18.11 -1.76 0.46
C LYS A 134 -17.39 -2.41 -0.72
N HIS A 135 -16.63 -3.47 -0.44
CA HIS A 135 -15.86 -4.20 -1.45
C HIS A 135 -14.92 -3.30 -2.26
N VAL A 136 -14.21 -2.39 -1.59
CA VAL A 136 -13.20 -1.50 -2.19
C VAL A 136 -13.80 -0.53 -3.20
N SER A 137 -15.09 -0.22 -3.06
CA SER A 137 -15.79 0.77 -3.89
C SER A 137 -16.74 1.59 -3.02
N PRO A 138 -16.94 2.89 -3.34
CA PRO A 138 -17.89 3.71 -2.63
C PRO A 138 -19.31 3.21 -2.93
N ALA A 139 -20.03 2.78 -1.90
CA ALA A 139 -21.48 2.60 -1.96
C ALA A 139 -22.19 3.97 -2.02
N GLY A 140 -21.60 4.99 -1.39
CA GLY A 140 -22.03 6.37 -1.48
C GLY A 140 -20.97 7.33 -0.94
N ALA A 141 -21.00 8.58 -1.40
CA ALA A 141 -20.13 9.65 -0.92
C ALA A 141 -20.84 10.99 -1.07
N ALA A 142 -20.66 11.89 -0.11
CA ALA A 142 -21.37 13.17 -0.11
C ALA A 142 -20.61 14.25 0.67
N VAL A 143 -20.91 15.50 0.33
CA VAL A 143 -20.61 16.68 1.13
C VAL A 143 -21.77 17.01 2.06
N GLY A 144 -21.47 17.70 3.15
CA GLY A 144 -22.35 17.86 4.29
C GLY A 144 -23.43 18.92 4.16
N LEU A 145 -24.05 19.12 3.00
CA LEU A 145 -25.15 20.10 2.86
C LEU A 145 -26.31 19.74 3.79
N PRO A 146 -26.99 20.76 4.38
CA PRO A 146 -28.16 20.52 5.23
C PRO A 146 -29.20 19.62 4.54
N LEU A 147 -29.83 18.76 5.33
CA LEU A 147 -30.90 17.89 4.86
C LEU A 147 -32.24 18.61 5.03
N ASN A 148 -33.10 18.52 4.01
CA ASN A 148 -34.52 18.81 4.19
C ASN A 148 -35.25 17.61 4.81
N ASP A 149 -36.51 17.82 5.22
CA ASP A 149 -37.30 16.80 5.92
C ASP A 149 -37.46 15.50 5.12
N SER A 150 -37.67 15.59 3.81
CA SER A 150 -37.80 14.43 2.92
C SER A 150 -36.48 13.66 2.79
N GLU A 151 -35.35 14.36 2.67
CA GLU A 151 -34.02 13.74 2.61
C GLU A 151 -33.65 13.09 3.94
N ALA A 152 -33.96 13.73 5.07
CA ALA A 152 -33.74 13.18 6.40
C ALA A 152 -34.57 11.91 6.61
N GLN A 153 -35.82 11.89 6.14
CA GLN A 153 -36.66 10.69 6.17
C GLN A 153 -36.10 9.58 5.27
N SER A 154 -35.68 9.90 4.04
CA SER A 154 -35.09 8.93 3.12
C SER A 154 -33.78 8.33 3.65
N CYS A 155 -32.95 9.14 4.31
CA CYS A 155 -31.69 8.70 4.91
C CYS A 155 -31.90 8.03 6.29
N MET A 156 -33.15 7.87 6.75
CA MET A 156 -33.51 7.26 8.04
C MET A 156 -32.88 7.97 9.25
N VAL A 157 -32.86 9.31 9.22
CA VAL A 157 -32.30 10.16 10.28
C VAL A 157 -33.24 11.30 10.69
N SER A 158 -34.54 11.21 10.35
CA SER A 158 -35.52 12.26 10.66
C SER A 158 -35.80 12.43 12.16
N ASP A 159 -35.48 11.42 12.97
CA ASP A 159 -35.56 11.43 14.43
C ASP A 159 -34.31 12.02 15.11
N LEU A 160 -33.23 12.28 14.34
CA LEU A 160 -31.99 12.82 14.87
C LEU A 160 -31.97 14.36 14.84
N PRO A 161 -31.35 15.01 15.85
CA PRO A 161 -31.27 16.47 15.93
C PRO A 161 -30.18 17.03 15.00
N LEU A 162 -30.39 16.95 13.68
CA LEU A 162 -29.48 17.48 12.67
C LEU A 162 -29.75 18.98 12.40
N ASP A 163 -28.69 19.78 12.32
CA ASP A 163 -28.79 21.18 11.92
C ASP A 163 -29.19 21.28 10.44
N ASN A 164 -30.37 21.85 10.18
CA ASN A 164 -30.92 22.03 8.83
C ASN A 164 -30.52 23.36 8.18
N ARG A 165 -29.61 24.13 8.79
CA ARG A 165 -29.15 25.43 8.29
C ARG A 165 -27.68 25.48 7.95
N ARG A 166 -26.86 24.61 8.53
CA ARG A 166 -25.40 24.63 8.37
C ARG A 166 -24.86 23.31 7.87
N PRO A 167 -23.82 23.34 7.01
CA PRO A 167 -23.18 22.10 6.61
C PRO A 167 -22.62 21.33 7.80
N SER A 168 -22.79 20.01 7.81
CA SER A 168 -22.34 19.16 8.91
C SER A 168 -21.83 17.80 8.43
N LEU A 169 -20.88 17.23 9.17
CA LEU A 169 -20.36 15.89 8.90
C LEU A 169 -21.46 14.81 9.05
N ALA A 170 -22.40 15.02 9.98
CA ALA A 170 -23.52 14.11 10.18
C ALA A 170 -24.42 14.06 8.94
N ALA A 171 -24.73 15.22 8.33
CA ALA A 171 -25.48 15.27 7.07
C ALA A 171 -24.70 14.62 5.92
N ALA A 172 -23.38 14.82 5.84
CA ALA A 172 -22.53 14.18 4.84
C ALA A 172 -22.62 12.64 4.96
N TYR A 173 -22.50 12.12 6.18
CA TYR A 173 -22.55 10.67 6.41
C TYR A 173 -23.95 10.08 6.18
N ALA A 174 -25.01 10.79 6.59
CA ALA A 174 -26.38 10.39 6.30
C ALA A 174 -26.62 10.23 4.79
N ARG A 175 -26.18 11.22 3.98
CA ARG A 175 -26.24 11.14 2.50
C ARG A 175 -25.34 10.06 1.90
N ALA A 176 -24.16 9.84 2.46
CA ALA A 176 -23.23 8.83 1.95
C ALA A 176 -23.71 7.39 2.23
N ARG A 177 -24.59 7.20 3.22
CA ARG A 177 -25.11 5.89 3.64
C ARG A 177 -26.54 5.62 3.16
N GLY A 178 -27.39 6.64 3.13
CA GLY A 178 -28.80 6.58 2.72
C GLY A 178 -28.96 6.20 1.26
#